data_AF-A0A519VSI2-F1
#
_entry.id   AF-A0A519VSI2-F1
#
_cell.length_a   1.000
_cell.length_b   1.000
_cell.length_c   1.000
_cell.angle_alpha   90.00
_cell.angle_beta   90.00
_cell.angle_gamma   90.00
#
_symmetry.space_group_name_H-M   'P 1'
#
loop_
_entity.id
_entity.type
_entity.pdbx_description
1 polymer ?
#
loop_
_entity_poly.entity_id
_entity_poly.type
_entity_poly.pdbx_seq_one_letter_code
_entity_poly.pdbx_strand_id
1 'polypeptide(L)'
;MRTEIDLTDSASLPEGGLKTFPTLEGGPEVLLARHQGQVHAYAPNCPHYGAPLEKGQLLNGRIICPWHHACFRVADGTLCEPPALDDLPTYAAREAEGRIYVQVPANQPASIDKPEATPTAEVGGTPPPTPAPAEDVRTFVLIGGGAAGEFAAQALRQQGFAGRVVLVSAEAEVPYDRTKLSKAYLAGKAKPATMPLREKSFYAAQRIELLTNTRATGLDLNKQEISLQGQPPLHYDQLLLAPGSTPNLLPKLPGHDLAGVLPLRTQADADQLLAATKAVKKVVIIGSSFIGMEAASSLITE
;
A
#
# COMPACT_ATOMS: atom_id res chain seq x y z
N MET A 1 19.86 18.91 -10.25
CA MET A 1 19.34 20.19 -9.71
C MET A 1 17.88 20.30 -10.07
N ARG A 2 17.02 20.86 -9.22
CA ARG A 2 15.61 21.11 -9.58
C ARG A 2 15.57 22.27 -10.58
N THR A 3 14.86 22.12 -11.67
CA THR A 3 14.76 23.15 -12.72
C THR A 3 13.37 23.76 -12.65
N GLU A 4 13.30 25.09 -12.52
CA GLU A 4 12.04 25.81 -12.68
C GLU A 4 11.69 25.89 -14.16
N ILE A 5 10.47 25.49 -14.49
CA ILE A 5 9.97 25.48 -15.86
C ILE A 5 8.69 26.32 -15.95
N ASP A 6 8.55 27.07 -17.03
CA ASP A 6 7.27 27.68 -17.43
C ASP A 6 6.37 26.58 -18.02
N LEU A 7 5.41 26.10 -17.23
CA LEU A 7 4.67 24.90 -17.55
C LEU A 7 3.45 25.20 -18.42
N THR A 8 2.65 26.21 -18.06
CA THR A 8 1.40 26.51 -18.77
C THR A 8 0.81 27.88 -18.41
N ASP A 9 -0.17 28.33 -19.19
CA ASP A 9 -0.99 29.50 -18.85
C ASP A 9 -1.89 29.21 -17.64
N SER A 10 -1.99 30.17 -16.71
CA SER A 10 -2.83 30.08 -15.52
C SER A 10 -4.30 29.80 -15.86
N ALA A 11 -4.81 30.41 -16.93
CA ALA A 11 -6.18 30.24 -17.40
C ALA A 11 -6.51 28.79 -17.85
N SER A 12 -5.49 27.96 -18.11
CA SER A 12 -5.68 26.55 -18.47
C SER A 12 -6.07 25.65 -17.29
N LEU A 13 -5.96 26.17 -16.07
CA LEU A 13 -6.28 25.48 -14.82
C LEU A 13 -7.24 26.36 -13.98
N PRO A 14 -8.56 26.32 -14.24
CA PRO A 14 -9.55 27.05 -13.46
C PRO A 14 -9.65 26.51 -12.02
N GLU A 15 -10.34 27.23 -11.13
CA GLU A 15 -10.60 26.77 -9.75
C GLU A 15 -11.31 25.40 -9.77
N GLY A 16 -10.85 24.48 -8.92
CA GLY A 16 -11.32 23.09 -8.94
C GLY A 16 -10.67 22.23 -10.02
N GLY A 17 -9.82 22.80 -10.88
CA GLY A 17 -9.13 22.10 -11.94
C GLY A 17 -8.11 21.09 -11.41
N LEU A 18 -8.04 19.93 -12.07
CA LEU A 18 -7.08 18.86 -11.82
C LEU A 18 -6.64 18.31 -13.18
N LYS A 19 -5.42 18.61 -13.61
CA LYS A 19 -4.99 18.35 -14.99
C LYS A 19 -3.50 18.06 -15.11
N THR A 20 -3.15 17.09 -15.94
CA THR A 20 -1.76 16.77 -16.24
C THR A 20 -1.23 17.61 -17.40
N PHE A 21 0.01 18.06 -17.28
CA PHE A 21 0.73 18.82 -18.30
C PHE A 21 2.08 18.14 -18.58
N PRO A 22 2.46 17.98 -19.87
CA PRO A 22 3.78 17.50 -20.22
C PRO A 22 4.83 18.58 -19.93
N THR A 23 6.04 18.15 -19.57
CA THR A 23 7.20 19.04 -19.53
C THR A 23 7.95 18.98 -20.86
N LEU A 24 8.74 20.02 -21.17
CA LEU A 24 9.50 20.08 -22.42
C LEU A 24 10.50 18.90 -22.51
N GLU A 25 10.75 18.42 -23.72
CA GLU A 25 11.80 17.44 -24.05
C GLU A 25 11.79 16.13 -23.23
N GLY A 26 10.65 15.43 -23.16
CA GLY A 26 10.59 14.07 -22.58
C GLY A 26 10.81 14.00 -21.06
N GLY A 27 10.71 15.14 -20.37
CA GLY A 27 10.73 15.22 -18.91
C GLY A 27 9.49 14.61 -18.23
N PRO A 28 9.45 14.58 -16.89
CA PRO A 28 8.30 14.05 -16.15
C PRO A 28 7.05 14.89 -16.42
N GLU A 29 5.90 14.25 -16.57
CA GLU A 29 4.62 14.93 -16.55
C GLU A 29 4.31 15.49 -15.16
N VAL A 30 3.52 16.57 -15.09
CA VAL A 30 3.15 17.25 -13.85
C VAL A 30 1.64 17.36 -13.76
N LEU A 31 1.06 16.90 -12.66
CA LEU A 31 -0.33 17.15 -12.33
C LEU A 31 -0.43 18.47 -11.58
N LEU A 32 -1.26 19.38 -12.08
CA LEU A 32 -1.62 20.61 -11.39
C LEU A 32 -3.01 20.50 -10.80
N ALA A 33 -3.19 21.04 -9.60
CA ALA A 33 -4.48 21.27 -8.97
C ALA A 33 -4.63 22.75 -8.60
N ARG A 34 -5.81 23.33 -8.82
CA ARG A 34 -6.16 24.65 -8.27
C ARG A 34 -7.22 24.52 -7.19
N HIS A 35 -6.90 24.98 -6.00
CA HIS A 35 -7.81 24.93 -4.85
C HIS A 35 -7.63 26.18 -3.99
N GLN A 36 -8.74 26.83 -3.64
CA GLN A 36 -8.77 28.08 -2.88
C GLN A 36 -7.89 29.16 -3.52
N GLY A 37 -7.89 29.25 -4.85
CA GLY A 37 -7.10 30.20 -5.63
C GLY A 37 -5.60 29.89 -5.71
N GLN A 38 -5.10 28.86 -5.02
CA GLN A 38 -3.70 28.46 -5.04
C GLN A 38 -3.44 27.31 -6.03
N VAL A 39 -2.28 27.35 -6.68
CA VAL A 39 -1.81 26.28 -7.57
C VAL A 39 -0.88 25.34 -6.81
N HIS A 40 -1.14 24.04 -6.94
CA HIS A 40 -0.33 22.97 -6.38
C HIS A 40 0.13 22.03 -7.50
N ALA A 41 1.33 21.47 -7.38
CA ALA A 41 1.91 20.60 -8.40
C ALA A 41 2.39 19.27 -7.81
N TYR A 42 2.19 18.19 -8.57
CA TYR A 42 2.42 16.81 -8.13
C TYR A 42 2.96 15.91 -9.22
N ALA A 43 3.45 14.73 -8.83
CA ALA A 43 3.51 13.60 -9.74
C ALA A 43 2.10 13.22 -10.27
N PRO A 44 1.98 12.79 -11.54
CA PRO A 44 0.67 12.67 -12.19
C PRO A 44 -0.06 11.36 -11.94
N ASN A 45 0.64 10.36 -11.41
CA ASN A 45 0.10 9.04 -11.18
C ASN A 45 0.01 8.73 -9.68
N CYS A 46 -1.04 8.01 -9.31
CA CYS A 46 -1.23 7.53 -7.95
C CYS A 46 -0.09 6.57 -7.55
N PRO A 47 0.57 6.77 -6.39
CA PRO A 47 1.65 5.91 -5.94
C PRO A 47 1.22 4.50 -5.51
N HIS A 48 -0.06 4.14 -5.66
CA HIS A 48 -0.55 2.79 -5.42
C HIS A 48 -0.32 1.88 -6.65
N TYR A 49 -1.09 2.07 -7.73
CA TYR A 49 -0.99 1.29 -8.97
C TYR A 49 -0.83 2.16 -10.22
N GLY A 50 -0.39 3.41 -10.07
CA GLY A 50 -0.11 4.27 -11.22
C GLY A 50 -1.34 4.86 -11.90
N ALA A 51 -2.51 4.85 -11.25
CA ALA A 51 -3.73 5.45 -11.80
C ALA A 51 -3.49 6.93 -12.17
N PRO A 52 -3.85 7.39 -13.38
CA PRO A 52 -3.67 8.79 -13.78
C PRO A 52 -4.61 9.67 -12.95
N LEU A 53 -4.04 10.53 -12.10
CA LEU A 53 -4.81 11.30 -11.12
C LEU A 53 -5.64 12.41 -11.75
N GLU A 54 -5.30 12.87 -12.96
CA GLU A 54 -6.15 13.79 -13.73
C GLU A 54 -7.54 13.22 -14.06
N LYS A 55 -7.69 11.87 -14.07
CA LYS A 55 -9.00 11.21 -14.22
C LYS A 55 -9.74 11.05 -12.89
N GLY A 56 -9.10 11.45 -11.79
CA GLY A 56 -9.64 11.44 -10.44
C GLY A 56 -10.56 12.62 -10.17
N GLN A 57 -10.76 12.91 -8.89
CA GLN A 57 -11.57 14.05 -8.46
C GLN A 57 -10.81 14.94 -7.49
N LEU A 58 -11.06 16.25 -7.58
CA LEU A 58 -10.64 17.23 -6.59
C LEU A 58 -11.86 17.64 -5.76
N LEU A 59 -11.93 17.20 -4.51
CA LEU A 59 -13.10 17.42 -3.65
C LEU A 59 -12.66 17.71 -2.21
N ASN A 60 -13.18 18.79 -1.62
CA ASN A 60 -12.95 19.16 -0.21
C ASN A 60 -11.45 19.21 0.17
N GLY A 61 -10.61 19.80 -0.68
CA GLY A 61 -9.17 19.88 -0.45
C GLY A 61 -8.44 18.54 -0.56
N ARG A 62 -9.02 17.55 -1.25
CA ARG A 62 -8.41 16.24 -1.49
C ARG A 62 -8.41 15.87 -2.97
N ILE A 63 -7.34 15.23 -3.43
CA ILE A 63 -7.26 14.52 -4.71
C ILE A 63 -7.65 13.06 -4.45
N ILE A 64 -8.66 12.58 -5.16
CA ILE A 64 -9.21 11.22 -5.03
C ILE A 64 -8.82 10.43 -6.28
N CYS A 65 -8.05 9.36 -6.08
CA CYS A 65 -7.60 8.46 -7.15
C CYS A 65 -8.78 7.75 -7.83
N PRO A 66 -8.83 7.66 -9.17
CA PRO A 66 -9.98 7.12 -9.90
C PRO A 66 -10.13 5.59 -9.87
N TRP A 67 -9.12 4.86 -9.41
CA TRP A 67 -9.18 3.38 -9.41
C TRP A 67 -9.61 2.81 -8.07
N HIS A 68 -8.97 3.25 -6.99
CA HIS A 68 -9.15 2.65 -5.65
C HIS A 68 -9.41 3.69 -4.56
N HIS A 69 -9.64 4.95 -4.95
CA HIS A 69 -10.02 6.05 -4.06
C HIS A 69 -9.00 6.38 -2.95
N ALA A 70 -7.71 6.06 -3.15
CA ALA A 70 -6.65 6.65 -2.34
C ALA A 70 -6.79 8.18 -2.38
N CYS A 71 -6.75 8.82 -1.21
CA CYS A 71 -6.97 10.25 -1.07
C CYS A 71 -5.69 10.96 -0.63
N PHE A 72 -5.38 12.08 -1.27
CA PHE A 72 -4.21 12.91 -0.95
C PHE A 72 -4.65 14.34 -0.66
N ARG A 73 -4.08 14.98 0.37
CA ARG A 73 -4.38 16.37 0.72
C ARG A 73 -3.78 17.31 -0.31
N VAL A 74 -4.57 18.29 -0.75
CA VAL A 74 -4.15 19.26 -1.78
C VAL A 74 -3.13 20.28 -1.25
N ALA A 75 -3.07 20.49 0.07
CA ALA A 75 -2.10 21.44 0.62
C ALA A 75 -0.65 20.99 0.41
N ASP A 76 -0.39 19.68 0.52
CA ASP A 76 0.96 19.14 0.70
C ASP A 76 1.16 17.70 0.18
N GLY A 77 0.16 17.09 -0.46
CA GLY A 77 0.24 15.74 -1.00
C GLY A 77 0.11 14.62 0.04
N THR A 78 -0.09 14.94 1.34
CA THR A 78 -0.18 13.92 2.39
C THR A 78 -1.28 12.90 2.11
N LEU A 79 -0.95 11.62 2.21
CA LEU A 79 -1.89 10.52 2.15
C LEU A 79 -2.91 10.63 3.29
N CYS A 80 -4.16 10.87 2.94
CA CYS A 80 -5.26 10.95 3.88
C CYS A 80 -5.95 9.59 4.07
N GLU A 81 -6.10 8.83 2.98
CA GLU A 81 -6.83 7.57 2.98
C GLU A 81 -6.13 6.53 2.08
N PRO A 82 -6.05 5.26 2.52
CA PRO A 82 -5.47 4.14 1.76
C PRO A 82 -6.23 3.91 0.44
N PRO A 83 -5.73 3.08 -0.50
CA PRO A 83 -4.68 2.05 -0.35
C PRO A 83 -3.27 2.42 -0.78
N ALA A 84 -3.00 3.66 -1.22
CA ALA A 84 -1.61 4.07 -1.42
C ALA A 84 -0.80 3.94 -0.13
N LEU A 85 0.47 3.57 -0.24
CA LEU A 85 1.36 3.42 0.92
C LEU A 85 2.10 4.71 1.24
N ASP A 86 2.27 5.60 0.26
CA ASP A 86 3.04 6.82 0.43
C ASP A 86 2.23 8.06 0.07
N ASP A 87 2.73 9.20 0.54
CA ASP A 87 2.28 10.53 0.11
C ASP A 87 2.50 10.73 -1.39
N LEU A 88 1.70 11.62 -1.96
CA LEU A 88 1.84 12.05 -3.34
C LEU A 88 3.05 13.00 -3.47
N PRO A 89 4.05 12.72 -4.33
CA PRO A 89 5.16 13.62 -4.54
C PRO A 89 4.69 15.02 -4.94
N THR A 90 5.20 16.04 -4.25
CA THR A 90 4.88 17.44 -4.51
C THR A 90 6.05 18.18 -5.14
N TYR A 91 5.71 19.17 -5.97
CA TYR A 91 6.65 20.06 -6.61
C TYR A 91 6.32 21.50 -6.20
N ALA A 92 7.36 22.32 -5.99
CA ALA A 92 7.15 23.73 -5.72
C ALA A 92 6.54 24.38 -6.97
N ALA A 93 5.43 25.08 -6.80
CA ALA A 93 4.73 25.77 -7.87
C ALA A 93 4.50 27.23 -7.48
N ARG A 94 4.55 28.12 -8.47
CA ARG A 94 4.17 29.52 -8.30
C ARG A 94 3.44 30.02 -9.54
N GLU A 95 2.57 30.98 -9.33
CA GLU A 95 1.86 31.68 -10.41
C GLU A 95 2.36 33.11 -10.48
N ALA A 96 2.76 33.57 -11.67
CA ALA A 96 3.20 34.94 -11.91
C ALA A 96 2.90 35.34 -13.35
N GLU A 97 2.48 36.59 -13.57
CA GLU A 97 2.25 37.15 -14.91
C GLU A 97 1.32 36.30 -15.80
N GLY A 98 0.33 35.64 -15.19
CA GLY A 98 -0.63 34.78 -15.91
C GLY A 98 -0.08 33.41 -16.31
N ARG A 99 1.12 33.03 -15.84
CA ARG A 99 1.79 31.75 -16.10
C ARG A 99 1.98 30.95 -14.81
N ILE A 100 2.03 29.63 -14.94
CA ILE A 100 2.32 28.68 -13.85
C ILE A 100 3.74 28.14 -14.05
N TYR A 101 4.58 28.33 -13.04
CA TYR A 101 5.94 27.81 -12.99
C TYR A 101 6.04 26.68 -11.97
N VAL A 102 6.78 25.62 -12.31
CA VAL A 102 6.97 24.46 -11.43
C VAL A 102 8.45 24.09 -11.34
N GLN A 103 8.91 23.73 -10.14
CA GLN A 103 10.24 23.17 -9.93
C GLN A 103 10.17 21.64 -9.88
N VAL A 104 10.50 21.00 -11.00
CA VAL A 104 10.50 19.54 -11.12
C VAL A 104 11.87 18.94 -10.74
N PRO A 105 11.91 17.71 -10.23
CA PRO A 105 13.17 16.99 -10.06
C PRO A 105 13.84 16.72 -11.43
N ALA A 106 15.17 16.61 -11.43
CA ALA A 106 15.94 16.29 -12.64
C ALA A 106 15.67 14.87 -13.17
N ASN A 107 15.28 13.96 -12.27
CA ASN A 107 14.90 12.59 -12.60
C ASN A 107 13.38 12.45 -12.50
N GLN A 108 12.80 11.56 -13.31
CA GLN A 108 11.37 11.26 -13.22
C GLN A 108 11.01 10.75 -11.82
N PRO A 109 9.78 11.05 -11.32
CA PRO A 109 9.24 10.41 -10.14
C PRO A 109 9.21 8.88 -10.33
N ALA A 110 9.06 8.11 -9.24
CA ALA A 110 9.15 6.65 -9.24
C ALA A 110 8.34 6.09 -10.39
N SER A 111 8.97 5.18 -11.14
CA SER A 111 8.42 4.64 -12.38
C SER A 111 7.02 4.08 -12.14
N ILE A 112 6.12 4.38 -13.07
CA ILE A 112 4.77 3.81 -13.22
C ILE A 112 4.83 2.27 -13.25
N ASP A 113 5.98 1.69 -13.62
CA ASP A 113 6.19 0.26 -13.76
C ASP A 113 6.44 -0.46 -12.42
N LYS A 114 6.85 0.25 -11.36
CA LYS A 114 7.10 -0.31 -10.02
C LYS A 114 6.74 0.64 -8.86
N PRO A 115 5.48 1.10 -8.75
CA PRO A 115 5.04 1.97 -7.67
C PRO A 115 5.27 1.34 -6.27
N GLU A 116 5.29 0.01 -6.18
CA GLU A 116 5.56 -0.74 -4.95
C GLU A 116 7.05 -0.85 -4.56
N ALA A 117 7.98 -0.70 -5.52
CA ALA A 117 9.40 -1.02 -5.30
C ALA A 117 10.24 0.19 -4.88
N THR A 118 9.73 1.41 -5.06
CA THR A 118 10.42 2.64 -4.68
C THR A 118 9.50 3.42 -3.77
N PRO A 119 9.81 3.59 -2.47
CA PRO A 119 9.09 4.54 -1.66
C PRO A 119 9.13 5.87 -2.41
N THR A 120 7.99 6.51 -2.66
CA THR A 120 7.97 7.82 -3.36
C THR A 120 8.85 8.88 -2.69
N ALA A 121 9.34 8.60 -1.48
CA ALA A 121 10.47 9.21 -0.80
C ALA A 121 11.73 9.46 -1.65
N GLU A 122 12.09 8.59 -2.59
CA GLU A 122 13.33 8.78 -3.39
C GLU A 122 13.16 9.72 -4.57
N VAL A 123 11.93 10.23 -4.77
CA VAL A 123 11.50 10.98 -5.96
C VAL A 123 10.74 12.25 -5.64
N GLY A 124 10.95 12.76 -4.42
CA GLY A 124 10.39 14.02 -3.94
C GLY A 124 9.38 13.87 -2.80
N GLY A 125 9.00 12.65 -2.44
CA GLY A 125 8.43 12.39 -1.12
C GLY A 125 9.51 12.61 -0.04
N THR A 126 9.10 12.92 1.19
CA THR A 126 10.05 12.90 2.31
C THR A 126 10.16 11.44 2.75
N PRO A 127 11.35 10.80 2.69
CA PRO A 127 11.52 9.50 3.33
C PRO A 127 11.08 9.62 4.79
N PRO A 128 10.36 8.62 5.34
CA PRO A 128 10.18 8.60 6.78
C PRO A 128 11.57 8.70 7.39
N PRO A 129 11.82 9.71 8.25
CA PRO A 129 13.16 9.97 8.75
C PRO A 129 13.68 8.68 9.36
N THR A 130 14.87 8.22 8.93
CA THR A 130 15.52 7.07 9.57
C THR A 130 15.65 7.44 11.03
N PRO A 131 14.94 6.74 11.93
CA PRO A 131 14.79 7.30 13.26
C PRO A 131 16.16 7.16 13.93
N ALA A 132 16.63 8.26 14.52
CA ALA A 132 17.89 8.26 15.23
C ALA A 132 17.84 7.20 16.34
N PRO A 133 18.91 6.44 16.58
CA PRO A 133 18.98 5.58 17.75
C PRO A 133 19.06 6.48 18.99
N ALA A 134 17.94 6.76 19.64
CA ALA A 134 17.94 7.47 20.92
C ALA A 134 16.78 7.04 21.83
N GLU A 135 17.16 6.73 23.07
CA GLU A 135 16.50 6.78 24.39
C GLU A 135 15.07 6.25 24.61
N ASP A 136 14.24 6.10 23.57
CA ASP A 136 12.91 5.54 23.71
C ASP A 136 12.99 4.01 23.88
N VAL A 137 12.91 3.56 25.12
CA VAL A 137 12.97 2.14 25.50
C VAL A 137 11.65 1.40 25.27
N ARG A 138 10.57 2.10 24.86
CA ARG A 138 9.25 1.49 24.70
C ARG A 138 9.22 0.53 23.52
N THR A 139 8.48 -0.56 23.68
CA THR A 139 8.20 -1.56 22.65
C THR A 139 6.73 -1.50 22.24
N PHE A 140 6.48 -1.23 20.96
CA PHE A 140 5.17 -1.32 20.35
C PHE A 140 5.07 -2.63 19.56
N VAL A 141 4.16 -3.51 19.97
CA VAL A 141 3.93 -4.80 19.28
C VAL A 141 2.67 -4.72 18.42
N LEU A 142 2.78 -5.16 17.17
CA LEU A 142 1.71 -5.21 16.19
C LEU A 142 1.45 -6.68 15.86
N ILE A 143 0.25 -7.17 16.17
CA ILE A 143 -0.13 -8.56 15.87
C ILE A 143 -0.92 -8.60 14.57
N GLY A 144 -0.31 -9.12 13.51
CA GLY A 144 -0.92 -9.34 12.19
C GLY A 144 -0.17 -8.63 11.07
N GLY A 145 0.54 -9.39 10.22
CA GLY A 145 1.25 -8.90 9.03
C GLY A 145 0.36 -8.63 7.81
N GLY A 146 -0.86 -8.15 8.02
CA GLY A 146 -1.74 -7.68 6.94
C GLY A 146 -1.62 -6.16 6.71
N ALA A 147 -2.42 -5.62 5.80
CA ALA A 147 -2.42 -4.18 5.50
C ALA A 147 -2.53 -3.29 6.76
N ALA A 148 -3.41 -3.64 7.71
CA ALA A 148 -3.57 -2.88 8.94
C ALA A 148 -2.29 -2.84 9.81
N GLY A 149 -1.60 -3.97 9.98
CA GLY A 149 -0.35 -4.02 10.73
C GLY A 149 0.80 -3.30 10.02
N GLU A 150 0.87 -3.44 8.69
CA GLU A 150 1.85 -2.75 7.86
C GLU A 150 1.72 -1.23 7.94
N PHE A 151 0.51 -0.72 7.70
CA PHE A 151 0.24 0.72 7.79
C PHE A 151 0.49 1.25 9.20
N ALA A 152 0.17 0.49 10.25
CA ALA A 152 0.46 0.88 11.62
C ALA A 152 1.97 0.97 11.89
N ALA A 153 2.75 -0.01 11.43
CA ALA A 153 4.21 -0.02 11.59
C ALA A 153 4.83 1.20 10.89
N GLN A 154 4.40 1.47 9.67
CA GLN A 154 4.85 2.64 8.91
C GLN A 154 4.41 3.95 9.57
N ALA A 155 3.15 4.06 9.98
CA ALA A 155 2.61 5.27 10.60
C ALA A 155 3.35 5.61 11.90
N LEU A 156 3.66 4.61 12.74
CA LEU A 156 4.48 4.82 13.94
C LEU A 156 5.81 5.51 13.58
N ARG A 157 6.47 5.06 12.52
CA ARG A 157 7.73 5.65 12.06
C ARG A 157 7.56 7.05 11.48
N GLN A 158 6.55 7.25 10.63
CA GLN A 158 6.23 8.56 10.06
C GLN A 158 5.86 9.59 11.12
N GLN A 159 5.20 9.19 12.21
CA GLN A 159 4.86 10.05 13.34
C GLN A 159 6.00 10.21 14.36
N GLY A 160 7.19 9.68 14.07
CA GLY A 160 8.39 9.88 14.88
C GLY A 160 8.53 8.97 16.10
N PHE A 161 7.77 7.87 16.19
CA PHE A 161 8.00 6.88 17.24
C PHE A 161 9.40 6.26 17.07
N ALA A 162 10.26 6.44 18.09
CA ALA A 162 11.67 6.08 18.04
C ALA A 162 11.97 4.73 18.70
N GLY A 163 11.05 4.20 19.50
CA GLY A 163 11.18 2.92 20.21
C GLY A 163 11.14 1.68 19.31
N ARG A 164 11.25 0.51 19.94
CA ARG A 164 11.21 -0.80 19.25
C ARG A 164 9.82 -1.04 18.68
N VAL A 165 9.73 -1.39 17.40
CA VAL A 165 8.47 -1.82 16.76
C VAL A 165 8.65 -3.26 16.31
N VAL A 166 7.76 -4.14 16.77
CA VAL A 166 7.76 -5.56 16.40
C VAL A 166 6.45 -5.89 15.67
N LEU A 167 6.55 -6.28 14.41
CA LEU A 167 5.42 -6.75 13.61
C LEU A 167 5.44 -8.27 13.57
N VAL A 168 4.46 -8.89 14.22
CA VAL A 168 4.34 -10.35 14.33
C VAL A 168 3.33 -10.86 13.29
N SER A 169 3.74 -11.82 12.48
CA SER A 169 2.91 -12.44 11.45
C SER A 169 2.96 -13.96 11.52
N ALA A 170 1.79 -14.59 11.47
CA ALA A 170 1.68 -16.04 11.39
C ALA A 170 2.05 -16.61 10.00
N GLU A 171 2.11 -15.76 8.98
CA GLU A 171 2.49 -16.14 7.61
C GLU A 171 4.00 -16.00 7.38
N ALA A 172 4.53 -16.73 6.40
CA ALA A 172 5.97 -16.79 6.12
C ALA A 172 6.49 -15.55 5.37
N GLU A 173 5.60 -14.98 4.58
CA GLU A 173 5.82 -13.84 3.71
C GLU A 173 5.83 -12.53 4.52
N VAL A 174 6.51 -11.52 3.97
CA VAL A 174 6.34 -10.14 4.43
C VAL A 174 4.91 -9.67 4.13
N PRO A 175 4.40 -8.64 4.83
CA PRO A 175 3.12 -8.03 4.49
C PRO A 175 2.96 -7.76 2.99
N TYR A 176 1.83 -8.19 2.44
CA TYR A 176 1.58 -8.25 1.00
C TYR A 176 0.14 -7.89 0.66
N ASP A 177 -0.11 -7.50 -0.60
CA ASP A 177 -1.45 -7.13 -1.05
C ASP A 177 -2.31 -8.39 -1.29
N ARG A 178 -3.17 -8.70 -0.32
CA ARG A 178 -4.13 -9.82 -0.41
C ARG A 178 -5.18 -9.63 -1.50
N THR A 179 -5.46 -8.40 -1.94
CA THR A 179 -6.45 -8.15 -3.00
C THR A 179 -6.00 -8.72 -4.35
N LYS A 180 -4.68 -8.90 -4.56
CA LYS A 180 -4.12 -9.56 -5.74
C LYS A 180 -4.43 -11.06 -5.77
N LEU A 181 -4.66 -11.71 -4.62
CA LEU A 181 -4.82 -13.16 -4.51
C LEU A 181 -5.98 -13.67 -5.38
N SER A 182 -7.16 -13.05 -5.33
CA SER A 182 -8.34 -13.43 -6.14
C SER A 182 -8.34 -12.86 -7.55
N LYS A 183 -7.34 -12.05 -7.90
CA LYS A 183 -7.25 -11.29 -9.16
C LYS A 183 -6.01 -11.70 -9.94
N ALA A 184 -5.05 -10.78 -10.06
CA ALA A 184 -3.85 -10.94 -10.88
C ALA A 184 -3.02 -12.17 -10.47
N TYR A 185 -2.98 -12.55 -9.20
CA TYR A 185 -2.20 -13.71 -8.76
C TYR A 185 -2.86 -15.02 -9.21
N LEU A 186 -4.14 -15.24 -8.88
CA LEU A 186 -4.88 -16.44 -9.32
C LEU A 186 -5.05 -16.52 -10.84
N ALA A 187 -5.06 -15.38 -11.54
CA ALA A 187 -5.03 -15.32 -13.00
C ALA A 187 -3.63 -15.57 -13.61
N GLY A 188 -2.59 -15.80 -12.78
CA GLY A 188 -1.21 -16.03 -13.23
C GLY A 188 -0.48 -14.80 -13.77
N LYS A 189 -1.04 -13.59 -13.60
CA LYS A 189 -0.50 -12.31 -14.08
C LYS A 189 0.45 -11.65 -13.06
N ALA A 190 0.24 -11.86 -11.77
CA ALA A 190 1.14 -11.44 -10.69
C ALA A 190 2.04 -12.60 -10.24
N LYS A 191 3.22 -12.28 -9.73
CA LYS A 191 4.21 -13.24 -9.24
C LYS A 191 4.50 -12.99 -7.77
N PRO A 192 5.00 -13.99 -7.01
CA PRO A 192 5.32 -13.81 -5.59
C PRO A 192 6.19 -12.58 -5.29
N ALA A 193 7.14 -12.26 -6.18
CA ALA A 193 8.03 -11.11 -6.03
C ALA A 193 7.32 -9.74 -6.12
N THR A 194 6.10 -9.67 -6.68
CA THR A 194 5.33 -8.42 -6.82
C THR A 194 4.13 -8.37 -5.87
N MET A 195 4.01 -9.35 -4.97
CA MET A 195 2.96 -9.37 -3.94
C MET A 195 3.25 -8.45 -2.73
N PRO A 196 4.49 -8.32 -2.23
CA PRO A 196 4.79 -7.50 -1.05
C PRO A 196 4.24 -6.08 -1.15
N LEU A 197 3.73 -5.55 -0.03
CA LEU A 197 3.38 -4.13 0.09
C LEU A 197 4.67 -3.30 0.12
N ARG A 198 5.68 -3.80 0.82
CA ARG A 198 7.02 -3.23 0.90
C ARG A 198 8.06 -4.32 0.75
N GLU A 199 9.18 -3.96 0.15
CA GLU A 199 10.37 -4.81 0.11
C GLU A 199 10.94 -5.04 1.52
N LYS A 200 11.62 -6.18 1.72
CA LYS A 200 12.24 -6.51 3.02
C LYS A 200 13.20 -5.42 3.53
N SER A 201 13.89 -4.74 2.63
CA SER A 201 14.84 -3.66 2.95
C SER A 201 14.16 -2.46 3.62
N PHE A 202 12.90 -2.18 3.32
CA PHE A 202 12.14 -1.10 3.94
C PHE A 202 12.03 -1.29 5.46
N TYR A 203 11.62 -2.48 5.90
CA TYR A 203 11.47 -2.78 7.33
C TYR A 203 12.79 -2.62 8.08
N ALA A 204 13.89 -3.11 7.50
CA ALA A 204 15.22 -2.95 8.07
C ALA A 204 15.63 -1.47 8.16
N ALA A 205 15.46 -0.71 7.08
CA ALA A 205 15.76 0.73 7.04
C ALA A 205 14.92 1.55 8.04
N GLN A 206 13.67 1.12 8.27
CA GLN A 206 12.75 1.74 9.22
C GLN A 206 12.86 1.15 10.64
N ARG A 207 13.81 0.24 10.90
CA ARG A 207 13.98 -0.42 12.21
C ARG A 207 12.68 -1.07 12.72
N ILE A 208 11.94 -1.72 11.82
CA ILE A 208 10.76 -2.53 12.13
C ILE A 208 11.23 -3.98 12.19
N GLU A 209 11.12 -4.60 13.37
CA GLU A 209 11.43 -6.01 13.55
C GLU A 209 10.27 -6.86 13.04
N LEU A 210 10.51 -7.63 11.99
CA LEU A 210 9.50 -8.48 11.40
C LEU A 210 9.68 -9.93 11.88
N LEU A 211 8.71 -10.42 12.65
CA LEU A 211 8.64 -11.81 13.11
C LEU A 211 7.62 -12.58 12.25
N THR A 212 8.04 -13.06 11.08
CA THR A 212 7.23 -13.97 10.25
C THR A 212 7.24 -15.41 10.80
N ASN A 213 6.37 -16.27 10.28
CA ASN A 213 6.18 -17.65 10.77
C ASN A 213 5.96 -17.74 12.29
N THR A 214 5.43 -16.68 12.89
CA THR A 214 5.31 -16.54 14.34
C THR A 214 3.85 -16.28 14.68
N ARG A 215 3.20 -17.28 15.27
CA ARG A 215 1.79 -17.18 15.67
C ARG A 215 1.68 -16.71 17.11
N ALA A 216 1.03 -15.58 17.34
CA ALA A 216 0.54 -15.21 18.66
C ALA A 216 -0.63 -16.12 19.06
N THR A 217 -0.60 -16.68 20.27
CA THR A 217 -1.56 -17.69 20.76
C THR A 217 -2.28 -17.26 22.03
N GLY A 218 -1.83 -16.21 22.70
CA GLY A 218 -2.42 -15.73 23.94
C GLY A 218 -1.97 -14.32 24.29
N LEU A 219 -2.77 -13.65 25.12
CA LEU A 219 -2.55 -12.29 25.59
C LEU A 219 -2.78 -12.25 27.11
N ASP A 220 -1.75 -11.86 27.86
CA ASP A 220 -1.84 -11.60 29.29
C ASP A 220 -1.72 -10.09 29.54
N LEU A 221 -2.85 -9.45 29.84
CA LEU A 221 -2.91 -8.01 30.07
C LEU A 221 -2.26 -7.58 31.40
N ASN A 222 -2.21 -8.47 32.40
CA ASN A 222 -1.62 -8.14 33.70
C ASN A 222 -0.09 -8.11 33.62
N LYS A 223 0.49 -9.00 32.81
CA LYS A 223 1.94 -9.07 32.56
C LYS A 223 2.40 -8.23 31.38
N GLN A 224 1.46 -7.72 30.58
CA GLN A 224 1.72 -7.06 29.29
C GLN A 224 2.57 -7.95 28.37
N GLU A 225 2.14 -9.20 28.22
CA GLU A 225 2.85 -10.25 27.47
C GLU A 225 1.95 -10.88 26.39
N ILE A 226 2.58 -11.26 25.29
CA ILE A 226 1.98 -12.02 24.21
C ILE A 226 2.65 -13.38 24.15
N SER A 227 1.86 -14.44 24.25
CA SER A 227 2.34 -15.81 24.06
C SER A 227 2.58 -16.08 22.58
N LEU A 228 3.76 -16.58 22.23
CA LEU A 228 4.15 -16.92 20.86
C LEU A 228 4.30 -18.44 20.72
N GLN A 229 3.81 -19.00 19.63
CA GLN A 229 3.91 -20.44 19.38
C GLN A 229 5.37 -20.87 19.24
N GLY A 230 5.83 -21.76 20.13
CA GLY A 230 7.17 -22.33 20.09
C GLY A 230 8.30 -21.35 20.41
N GLN A 231 7.98 -20.17 20.96
CA GLN A 231 8.94 -19.12 21.31
C GLN A 231 8.64 -18.56 22.71
N PRO A 232 9.61 -17.92 23.37
CA PRO A 232 9.36 -17.17 24.61
C PRO A 232 8.28 -16.10 24.43
N PRO A 233 7.56 -15.72 25.51
CA PRO A 233 6.59 -14.64 25.44
C PRO A 233 7.27 -13.30 25.10
N LEU A 234 6.52 -12.43 24.42
CA LEU A 234 6.97 -11.09 24.03
C LEU A 234 6.27 -10.04 24.89
N HIS A 235 7.05 -9.25 25.63
CA HIS A 235 6.56 -8.10 26.37
C HIS A 235 6.28 -6.91 25.46
N TYR A 236 5.32 -6.06 25.85
CA TYR A 236 4.99 -4.83 25.14
C TYR A 236 4.67 -3.69 26.11
N ASP A 237 4.96 -2.46 25.71
CA ASP A 237 4.44 -1.24 26.36
C ASP A 237 3.13 -0.80 25.70
N GLN A 238 3.00 -1.04 24.40
CA GLN A 238 1.80 -0.78 23.61
C GLN A 238 1.54 -1.93 22.64
N LEU A 239 0.27 -2.24 22.40
CA LEU A 239 -0.17 -3.35 21.57
C LEU A 239 -1.25 -2.93 20.60
N LEU A 240 -1.08 -3.26 19.32
CA LEU A 240 -2.15 -3.25 18.32
C LEU A 240 -2.50 -4.68 17.90
N LEU A 241 -3.77 -5.04 18.06
CA LEU A 241 -4.31 -6.27 17.51
C LEU A 241 -4.88 -6.00 16.11
N ALA A 242 -4.17 -6.46 15.09
CA ALA A 242 -4.56 -6.39 13.68
C ALA A 242 -4.58 -7.77 12.97
N PRO A 243 -5.10 -8.85 13.59
CA PRO A 243 -5.00 -10.21 13.03
C PRO A 243 -5.85 -10.42 11.77
N GLY A 244 -6.75 -9.48 11.46
CA GLY A 244 -7.71 -9.60 10.36
C GLY A 244 -8.75 -10.69 10.64
N SER A 245 -9.12 -11.43 9.60
CA SER A 245 -10.16 -12.47 9.66
C SER A 245 -9.71 -13.78 9.03
N THR A 246 -10.32 -14.88 9.48
CA THR A 246 -10.17 -16.22 8.92
C THR A 246 -11.39 -16.57 8.05
N PRO A 247 -11.22 -17.36 6.97
CA PRO A 247 -12.35 -17.84 6.18
C PRO A 247 -13.32 -18.65 7.03
N ASN A 248 -14.63 -18.47 6.79
CA ASN A 248 -15.61 -19.44 7.27
C ASN A 248 -15.54 -20.66 6.34
N LEU A 249 -14.91 -21.73 6.83
CA LEU A 249 -14.81 -22.97 6.07
C LEU A 249 -16.17 -23.64 5.93
N LEU A 250 -16.29 -24.59 5.00
CA LEU A 250 -17.53 -25.35 4.86
C LEU A 250 -17.89 -26.00 6.20
N PRO A 251 -19.18 -25.99 6.60
CA PRO A 251 -19.63 -26.75 7.76
C PRO A 251 -19.28 -28.23 7.57
N LYS A 252 -19.25 -29.01 8.67
CA LYS A 252 -18.90 -30.44 8.69
C LYS A 252 -19.92 -31.34 7.97
N LEU A 253 -20.16 -31.06 6.70
CA LEU A 253 -20.94 -31.82 5.76
C LEU A 253 -20.07 -32.93 5.16
N PRO A 254 -20.67 -34.01 4.63
CA PRO A 254 -19.91 -35.06 3.94
C PRO A 254 -19.00 -34.48 2.84
N GLY A 255 -17.69 -34.75 2.94
CA GLY A 255 -16.69 -34.32 1.96
C GLY A 255 -16.12 -32.90 2.15
N HIS A 256 -16.46 -32.19 3.22
CA HIS A 256 -15.92 -30.84 3.51
C HIS A 256 -14.39 -30.76 3.65
N ASP A 257 -13.76 -31.90 3.92
CA ASP A 257 -12.34 -32.09 4.22
C ASP A 257 -11.59 -32.81 3.07
N LEU A 258 -12.24 -33.00 1.92
CA LEU A 258 -11.58 -33.52 0.72
C LEU A 258 -10.50 -32.54 0.27
N ALA A 259 -9.36 -33.06 -0.20
CA ALA A 259 -8.20 -32.26 -0.60
C ALA A 259 -8.47 -31.19 -1.69
N GLY A 260 -9.55 -31.32 -2.47
CA GLY A 260 -9.98 -30.35 -3.47
C GLY A 260 -10.83 -29.20 -2.94
N VAL A 261 -11.18 -29.21 -1.64
CA VAL A 261 -11.93 -28.13 -0.99
C VAL A 261 -10.92 -27.16 -0.37
N LEU A 262 -10.62 -26.09 -1.09
CA LEU A 262 -9.57 -25.13 -0.73
C LEU A 262 -10.16 -23.74 -0.45
N PRO A 263 -9.75 -23.07 0.64
CA PRO A 263 -10.08 -21.66 0.86
C PRO A 263 -9.24 -20.74 -0.05
N LEU A 264 -9.52 -19.44 -0.01
CA LEU A 264 -8.67 -18.41 -0.61
C LEU A 264 -8.51 -17.23 0.35
N ARG A 265 -7.40 -17.19 1.10
CA ARG A 265 -7.10 -16.09 2.04
C ARG A 265 -5.62 -15.73 2.13
N THR A 266 -4.77 -16.75 2.12
CA THR A 266 -3.32 -16.63 2.22
C THR A 266 -2.68 -16.83 0.84
N GLN A 267 -1.40 -16.46 0.69
CA GLN A 267 -0.67 -16.80 -0.52
C GLN A 267 -0.54 -18.32 -0.69
N ALA A 268 -0.33 -19.06 0.40
CA ALA A 268 -0.30 -20.51 0.39
C ALA A 268 -1.62 -21.14 -0.12
N ASP A 269 -2.77 -20.56 0.25
CA ASP A 269 -4.07 -21.01 -0.29
C ASP A 269 -4.15 -20.81 -1.81
N ALA A 270 -3.71 -19.64 -2.29
CA ALA A 270 -3.72 -19.34 -3.72
C ALA A 270 -2.74 -20.24 -4.51
N ASP A 271 -1.58 -20.56 -3.94
CA ASP A 271 -0.62 -21.49 -4.52
C ASP A 271 -1.20 -22.91 -4.62
N GLN A 272 -1.90 -23.37 -3.58
CA GLN A 272 -2.60 -24.66 -3.59
C GLN A 272 -3.71 -24.69 -4.65
N LEU A 273 -4.51 -23.63 -4.75
CA LEU A 273 -5.54 -23.48 -5.78
C LEU A 273 -4.94 -23.54 -7.19
N LEU A 274 -3.89 -22.76 -7.46
CA LEU A 274 -3.19 -22.75 -8.74
C LEU A 274 -2.56 -24.12 -9.09
N ALA A 275 -2.09 -24.86 -8.08
CA ALA A 275 -1.59 -26.22 -8.29
C ALA A 275 -2.72 -27.19 -8.63
N ALA A 276 -3.83 -27.13 -7.90
CA ALA A 276 -4.99 -28.02 -8.10
C ALA A 276 -5.67 -27.78 -9.45
N THR A 277 -5.78 -26.53 -9.91
CA THR A 277 -6.47 -26.17 -11.15
C THR A 277 -5.76 -26.69 -12.41
N LYS A 278 -4.46 -26.99 -12.34
CA LYS A 278 -3.72 -27.62 -13.46
C LYS A 278 -4.24 -29.01 -13.84
N ALA A 279 -4.84 -29.72 -12.89
CA ALA A 279 -5.28 -31.11 -13.07
C ALA A 279 -6.79 -31.23 -13.35
N VAL A 280 -7.54 -30.13 -13.34
CA VAL A 280 -9.01 -30.16 -13.45
C VAL A 280 -9.52 -29.19 -14.51
N LYS A 281 -10.69 -29.50 -15.07
CA LYS A 281 -11.39 -28.63 -16.03
C LYS A 281 -12.66 -28.00 -15.46
N LYS A 282 -13.06 -28.42 -14.25
CA LYS A 282 -14.31 -28.00 -13.61
C LYS A 282 -13.98 -27.56 -12.20
N VAL A 283 -14.32 -26.30 -11.90
CA VAL A 283 -14.17 -25.70 -10.58
C VAL A 283 -15.56 -25.29 -10.11
N VAL A 284 -15.86 -25.56 -8.84
CA VAL A 284 -17.09 -25.08 -8.18
C VAL A 284 -16.69 -24.06 -7.14
N ILE A 285 -17.29 -22.88 -7.18
CA ILE A 285 -17.05 -21.81 -6.21
C ILE A 285 -18.24 -21.75 -5.26
N ILE A 286 -17.96 -21.88 -3.97
CA ILE A 286 -18.98 -21.80 -2.92
C ILE A 286 -18.92 -20.42 -2.28
N GLY A 287 -19.85 -19.56 -2.69
CA GLY A 287 -19.95 -18.16 -2.27
C GLY A 287 -19.98 -17.22 -3.47
N SER A 288 -20.87 -16.24 -3.43
CA SER A 288 -21.13 -15.29 -4.54
C SER A 288 -20.78 -13.84 -4.19
N SER A 289 -19.93 -13.63 -3.18
CA SER A 289 -19.39 -12.31 -2.87
C SER A 289 -18.27 -11.92 -3.85
N PHE A 290 -17.71 -10.71 -3.69
CA PHE A 290 -16.63 -10.21 -4.54
C PHE A 290 -15.47 -11.20 -4.74
N ILE A 291 -14.96 -11.81 -3.67
CA ILE A 291 -13.84 -12.76 -3.77
C ILE A 291 -14.23 -13.97 -4.63
N GLY A 292 -15.44 -14.51 -4.47
CA GLY A 292 -15.93 -15.63 -5.26
C GLY A 292 -16.08 -15.28 -6.74
N MET A 293 -16.64 -14.11 -7.05
CA MET A 293 -16.80 -13.64 -8.42
C MET A 293 -15.46 -13.31 -9.09
N GLU A 294 -14.53 -12.68 -8.37
CA GLU A 294 -13.16 -12.41 -8.84
C GLU A 294 -12.40 -13.70 -9.11
N ALA A 295 -12.49 -14.68 -8.21
CA ALA A 295 -11.86 -15.98 -8.39
C ALA A 295 -12.46 -16.72 -9.60
N ALA A 296 -13.79 -16.67 -9.77
CA ALA A 296 -14.45 -17.22 -10.95
C ALA A 296 -13.89 -16.59 -12.23
N SER A 297 -13.84 -15.26 -12.28
CA SER A 297 -13.30 -14.53 -13.43
C SER A 297 -11.84 -14.85 -13.71
N SER A 298 -11.02 -15.04 -12.67
CA SER A 298 -9.58 -15.30 -12.80
C SER A 298 -9.25 -16.72 -13.22
N LEU A 299 -10.14 -17.68 -12.95
CA LEU A 299 -9.97 -19.10 -13.27
C LEU A 299 -10.56 -19.49 -14.64
N ILE A 300 -11.25 -18.57 -15.32
CA ILE A 300 -11.69 -18.81 -16.71
C ILE A 300 -10.45 -18.80 -17.60
N THR A 301 -10.22 -19.91 -18.29
CA THR A 301 -9.31 -19.98 -19.44
C THR A 301 -10.11 -19.72 -20.71
N GLU A 302 -9.58 -18.89 -21.60
CA GLU A 302 -10.04 -18.83 -23.00
C GLU A 302 -9.77 -20.16 -23.74
#